data_AF-A0A3G8GHX3-F1
#
_entry.id   AF-A0A3G8GHX3-F1
#
_cell.length_a   1.000
_cell.length_b   1.000
_cell.length_c   1.000
_cell.angle_alpha   90.00
_cell.angle_beta   90.00
_cell.angle_gamma   90.00
#
_symmetry.space_group_name_H-M   'P 1'
#
loop_
_entity.id
_entity.type
_entity.pdbx_description
1 polymer ?
#
loop_
_entity_poly.entity_id
_entity_poly.type
_entity_poly.pdbx_seq_one_letter_code
_entity_poly.pdbx_strand_id
1 'polypeptide(L)'
;MAPAGGGMVMARMGRQRGQAMAEALLALGAFGALWVLGSALGRLQDLALQTEFAGRHLAFAVVQEAPQDVRERTHAYFFQPARHRWRNHDGSALLPDQPGRFSMQVRQEAGRLPEQAQPGGNTEPARMLRGELLPAHPGLVAGRVSVRPDLAPVARLGGWRTVAPLSSRFVILVDAGHARDDGDAQARIAGAPRAWSDAAQRTERAGRALSVLSRVDRPWGRPPPQFDWLSAWKGLLPAHLAGGAR
;
A
#
# COMPACT_ATOMS: atom_id res chain seq x y z
N MET A 1 24.11 30.72 -85.59
CA MET A 1 22.71 30.38 -85.26
C MET A 1 22.72 29.49 -84.02
N ALA A 2 22.43 30.06 -82.85
CA ALA A 2 22.00 29.43 -81.59
C ALA A 2 22.17 30.45 -80.44
N PRO A 3 21.09 31.01 -79.87
CA PRO A 3 21.18 31.90 -78.71
C PRO A 3 21.07 31.14 -77.38
N ALA A 4 21.60 31.79 -76.34
CA ALA A 4 21.61 31.38 -74.95
C ALA A 4 20.20 31.12 -74.38
N GLY A 5 20.02 29.97 -73.71
CA GLY A 5 18.85 29.64 -72.91
C GLY A 5 19.10 29.92 -71.43
N GLY A 6 19.02 31.19 -71.03
CA GLY A 6 18.95 31.58 -69.62
C GLY A 6 17.59 31.21 -69.03
N GLY A 7 17.50 30.02 -68.43
CA GLY A 7 16.35 29.59 -67.65
C GLY A 7 16.25 30.37 -66.35
N MET A 8 15.58 31.52 -66.41
CA MET A 8 15.16 32.29 -65.25
C MET A 8 14.21 31.42 -64.42
N VAL A 9 14.72 30.84 -63.34
CA VAL A 9 13.90 30.27 -62.26
C VAL A 9 13.13 31.45 -61.66
N MET A 10 11.94 31.70 -62.19
CA MET A 10 10.93 32.54 -61.56
C MET A 10 10.57 31.89 -60.24
N ALA A 11 11.33 32.25 -59.19
CA ALA A 11 10.95 32.04 -57.82
C ALA A 11 9.56 32.63 -57.69
N ARG A 12 8.56 31.74 -57.59
CA ARG A 12 7.18 32.09 -57.33
C ARG A 12 7.17 32.66 -55.91
N MET A 13 7.48 33.95 -55.78
CA MET A 13 7.27 34.72 -54.57
C MET A 13 5.76 34.79 -54.37
N GLY A 14 5.21 33.73 -53.79
CA GLY A 14 3.87 33.71 -53.25
C GLY A 14 3.79 34.88 -52.29
N ARG A 15 3.01 35.90 -52.66
CA ARG A 15 2.71 37.06 -51.82
C ARG A 15 2.25 36.56 -50.44
N GLN A 16 3.16 36.59 -49.45
CA GLN A 16 2.87 36.40 -48.03
C GLN A 16 2.03 37.59 -47.54
N ARG A 17 0.72 37.56 -47.83
CA ARG A 17 -0.24 38.61 -47.44
C ARG A 17 -0.73 38.43 -46.01
N GLY A 18 0.18 38.45 -45.04
CA GLY A 18 -0.16 38.36 -43.61
C GLY A 18 -0.45 36.94 -43.09
N GLN A 19 -0.33 35.92 -43.93
CA GLN A 19 -0.45 34.51 -43.53
C GLN A 19 0.57 34.13 -42.45
N ALA A 20 1.82 34.60 -42.57
CA ALA A 20 2.86 34.34 -41.57
C ALA A 20 2.49 34.89 -40.18
N MET A 21 1.78 36.02 -40.11
CA MET A 21 1.31 36.60 -38.86
C MET A 21 0.16 35.77 -38.27
N ALA A 22 -0.78 35.32 -39.10
CA ALA A 22 -1.85 34.42 -38.66
C ALA A 22 -1.30 33.07 -38.17
N GLU A 23 -0.35 32.48 -38.90
CA GLU A 23 0.33 31.24 -38.51
C GLU A 23 1.14 31.42 -37.22
N ALA A 24 1.87 32.53 -37.07
CA ALA A 24 2.61 32.83 -35.85
C ALA A 24 1.67 33.00 -34.63
N LEU A 25 0.51 33.64 -34.80
CA LEU A 25 -0.50 33.77 -33.75
C LEU A 25 -1.11 32.41 -33.36
N LEU A 26 -1.39 31.56 -34.35
CA LEU A 26 -1.87 30.20 -34.11
C LEU A 26 -0.83 29.35 -33.40
N ALA A 27 0.43 29.42 -33.82
CA ALA A 27 1.53 28.71 -33.18
C ALA A 27 1.73 29.18 -31.72
N LEU A 28 1.72 30.49 -31.48
CA LEU A 28 1.83 31.05 -30.13
C LEU A 28 0.66 30.61 -29.24
N GLY A 29 -0.57 30.64 -29.77
CA GLY A 29 -1.75 30.13 -29.08
C GLY A 29 -1.62 28.64 -28.73
N ALA A 30 -1.12 27.82 -29.65
CA ALA A 30 -0.88 26.40 -29.43
C ALA A 30 0.17 26.15 -28.33
N PHE A 31 1.27 26.92 -28.32
CA PHE A 31 2.27 26.84 -27.25
C PHE A 31 1.71 27.24 -25.90
N GLY A 32 0.93 28.32 -25.84
CA GLY A 32 0.25 28.75 -24.62
C GLY A 32 -0.72 27.69 -24.09
N ALA A 33 -1.50 27.07 -24.97
CA ALA A 33 -2.41 25.98 -24.62
C ALA A 33 -1.64 24.76 -24.08
N LEU A 34 -0.55 24.35 -24.75
CA LEU A 34 0.28 23.23 -24.32
C LEU A 34 0.91 23.49 -22.94
N TRP A 35 1.36 24.72 -22.68
CA TRP A 35 1.88 25.11 -21.38
C TRP A 35 0.82 25.02 -20.27
N VAL A 36 -0.37 25.59 -20.50
CA VAL A 36 -1.47 25.55 -19.54
C VAL A 36 -1.89 24.11 -19.26
N LEU A 37 -2.10 23.31 -20.30
CA LEU A 37 -2.50 21.91 -20.18
C LEU A 37 -1.43 21.05 -19.50
N GLY A 38 -0.15 21.20 -19.88
CA GLY A 38 0.95 20.48 -19.26
C GLY A 38 1.10 20.81 -17.78
N SER A 39 0.98 22.09 -17.41
CA SER A 39 1.03 22.52 -16.01
C SER A 39 -0.18 22.04 -15.18
N ALA A 40 -1.37 21.96 -15.79
CA ALA A 40 -2.56 21.43 -15.15
C ALA A 40 -2.44 19.92 -14.92
N LEU A 41 -1.92 19.19 -15.92
CA LEU A 41 -1.65 17.76 -15.80
C LEU A 41 -0.63 17.45 -14.71
N GLY A 42 0.49 18.18 -14.65
CA GLY A 42 1.50 17.99 -13.61
C GLY A 42 0.93 18.21 -12.19
N ARG A 43 0.06 19.21 -12.01
CA ARG A 43 -0.64 19.44 -10.73
C ARG A 43 -1.63 18.32 -10.39
N LEU A 44 -2.32 17.75 -11.38
CA LEU A 44 -3.20 16.60 -11.16
C LEU A 44 -2.41 15.33 -10.83
N GLN A 45 -1.25 15.13 -11.44
CA GLN A 45 -0.34 14.03 -11.13
C GLN A 45 0.19 14.14 -9.70
N ASP A 46 0.64 15.33 -9.28
CA ASP A 46 1.06 15.57 -7.89
C ASP A 46 -0.09 15.30 -6.90
N LEU A 47 -1.30 15.81 -7.18
CA LEU A 47 -2.47 15.55 -6.35
C LEU A 47 -2.82 14.06 -6.29
N ALA A 48 -2.67 13.32 -7.40
CA ALA A 48 -2.88 11.88 -7.44
C ALA A 48 -1.86 11.13 -6.56
N LEU A 49 -0.59 11.53 -6.62
CA LEU A 49 0.48 10.98 -5.78
C LEU A 49 0.22 11.25 -4.29
N GLN A 50 -0.18 12.48 -3.93
CA GLN A 50 -0.55 12.79 -2.53
C GLN A 50 -1.77 11.97 -2.08
N THR A 51 -2.74 11.75 -2.96
CA THR A 51 -3.89 10.89 -2.67
C THR A 51 -3.47 9.44 -2.41
N GLU A 52 -2.50 8.94 -3.17
CA GLU A 52 -1.93 7.62 -2.96
C GLU A 52 -1.16 7.52 -1.64
N PHE A 53 -0.29 8.48 -1.35
CA PHE A 53 0.46 8.53 -0.09
C PHE A 53 -0.44 8.66 1.13
N ALA A 54 -1.49 9.49 1.06
CA ALA A 54 -2.49 9.60 2.10
C ALA A 54 -3.21 8.26 2.33
N GLY A 55 -3.55 7.54 1.26
CA GLY A 55 -4.14 6.21 1.36
C GLY A 55 -3.24 5.20 2.06
N ARG A 56 -1.95 5.15 1.70
CA ARG A 56 -0.95 4.26 2.34
C ARG A 56 -0.74 4.65 3.81
N HIS A 57 -0.60 5.94 4.11
CA HIS A 57 -0.45 6.42 5.48
C HIS A 57 -1.66 6.02 6.34
N LEU A 58 -2.87 6.19 5.81
CA LEU A 58 -4.09 5.77 6.48
C LEU A 58 -4.13 4.25 6.72
N ALA A 59 -3.67 3.43 5.77
CA ALA A 59 -3.56 1.98 5.95
C ALA A 59 -2.68 1.64 7.16
N PHE A 60 -1.50 2.26 7.27
CA PHE A 60 -0.61 2.07 8.42
C PHE A 60 -1.20 2.60 9.72
N ALA A 61 -1.84 3.77 9.70
CA ALA A 61 -2.49 4.32 10.88
C ALA A 61 -3.61 3.41 11.40
N VAL A 62 -4.32 2.70 10.51
CA VAL A 62 -5.32 1.71 10.92
C VAL A 62 -4.67 0.46 11.50
N VAL A 63 -3.59 -0.05 10.90
CA VAL A 63 -2.85 -1.21 11.45
C VAL A 63 -2.28 -0.92 12.85
N GLN A 64 -1.86 0.32 13.11
CA GLN A 64 -1.36 0.74 14.42
C GLN A 64 -2.47 1.08 15.42
N GLU A 65 -3.74 0.88 15.07
CA GLU A 65 -4.89 1.27 15.90
C GLU A 65 -4.85 2.76 16.31
N ALA A 66 -4.32 3.63 15.44
CA ALA A 66 -4.17 5.04 15.76
C ALA A 66 -5.55 5.69 16.06
N PRO A 67 -5.63 6.54 17.10
CA PRO A 67 -6.88 7.18 17.47
C PRO A 67 -7.43 8.06 16.33
N GLN A 68 -8.74 8.30 16.37
CA GLN A 68 -9.46 8.96 15.25
C GLN A 68 -8.90 10.34 14.93
N ASP A 69 -8.48 11.10 15.93
CA ASP A 69 -7.89 12.42 15.78
C ASP A 69 -6.57 12.39 14.96
N VAL A 70 -5.74 11.36 15.13
CA VAL A 70 -4.52 11.17 14.34
C VAL A 70 -4.87 10.84 12.89
N ARG A 71 -5.89 10.01 12.67
CA ARG A 71 -6.37 9.68 11.32
C ARG A 71 -6.95 10.91 10.62
N GLU A 72 -7.70 11.75 11.32
CA GLU A 72 -8.27 12.99 10.78
C GLU A 72 -7.19 14.02 10.41
N ARG A 73 -6.09 14.08 11.17
CA ARG A 73 -4.92 14.92 10.84
C ARG A 73 -4.24 14.52 9.52
N THR A 74 -4.46 13.31 9.00
CA THR A 74 -3.97 12.89 7.67
C THR A 74 -4.39 13.87 6.58
N HIS A 75 -5.63 14.40 6.63
CA HIS A 75 -6.09 15.42 5.69
C HIS A 75 -5.21 16.66 5.73
N ALA A 76 -5.00 17.21 6.92
CA ALA A 76 -4.18 18.40 7.11
C ALA A 76 -2.73 18.13 6.66
N TYR A 77 -2.17 16.95 6.91
CA TYR A 77 -0.79 16.66 6.55
C TYR A 77 -0.54 16.63 5.03
N PHE A 78 -1.41 15.94 4.27
CA PHE A 78 -1.20 15.68 2.84
C PHE A 78 -1.88 16.69 1.90
N PHE A 79 -2.90 17.42 2.36
CA PHE A 79 -3.71 18.31 1.51
C PHE A 79 -3.70 19.76 1.96
N GLN A 80 -2.72 20.15 2.80
CA GLN A 80 -2.56 21.53 3.28
C GLN A 80 -2.32 22.51 2.12
N PRO A 81 -3.22 23.47 1.85
CA PRO A 81 -3.08 24.39 0.72
C PRO A 81 -1.84 25.29 0.78
N ALA A 82 -1.30 25.54 1.98
CA ALA A 82 -0.10 26.33 2.16
C ALA A 82 1.19 25.60 1.72
N ARG A 83 1.19 24.26 1.78
CA ARG A 83 2.35 23.43 1.39
C ARG A 83 2.39 23.14 -0.09
N HIS A 84 1.23 23.16 -0.75
CA HIS A 84 1.08 22.81 -2.15
C HIS A 84 0.66 24.01 -3.00
N ARG A 85 1.34 24.25 -4.12
CA ARG A 85 0.97 25.28 -5.10
C ARG A 85 -0.13 24.80 -6.06
N TRP A 86 -1.17 24.17 -5.53
CA TRP A 86 -2.31 23.67 -6.29
C TRP A 86 -3.27 24.79 -6.66
N ARG A 87 -2.87 25.56 -7.67
CA ARG A 87 -3.66 26.64 -8.26
C ARG A 87 -3.88 26.40 -9.73
N ASN A 88 -5.03 26.82 -10.23
CA ASN A 88 -5.32 26.90 -11.65
C ASN A 88 -4.54 28.07 -12.29
N HIS A 89 -4.57 28.16 -13.62
CA HIS A 89 -3.87 29.21 -14.37
C HIS A 89 -4.42 30.61 -14.10
N ASP A 90 -5.67 30.72 -13.65
CA ASP A 90 -6.33 31.95 -13.22
C ASP A 90 -6.05 32.30 -11.73
N GLY A 91 -5.24 31.48 -11.04
CA GLY A 91 -4.90 31.67 -9.64
C GLY A 91 -5.90 31.10 -8.63
N SER A 92 -7.06 30.61 -9.09
CA SER A 92 -8.04 29.92 -8.24
C SER A 92 -7.47 28.63 -7.64
N ALA A 93 -7.99 28.20 -6.49
CA ALA A 93 -7.52 26.97 -5.85
C ALA A 93 -8.00 25.73 -6.64
N LEU A 94 -7.07 24.83 -6.97
CA LEU A 94 -7.39 23.56 -7.63
C LEU A 94 -8.12 22.60 -6.68
N LEU A 95 -7.81 22.66 -5.38
CA LEU A 95 -8.53 21.93 -4.34
C LEU A 95 -8.98 22.93 -3.27
N PRO A 96 -10.17 23.54 -3.41
CA PRO A 96 -10.68 24.47 -2.41
C PRO A 96 -11.06 23.72 -1.13
N ASP A 97 -10.83 24.35 0.02
CA ASP A 97 -11.22 23.82 1.33
C ASP A 97 -12.74 23.97 1.51
N GLN A 98 -13.47 23.02 0.91
CA GLN A 98 -14.93 22.95 0.94
C GLN A 98 -15.37 21.53 1.35
N PRO A 99 -16.47 21.41 2.10
CA PRO A 99 -17.01 20.11 2.48
C PRO A 99 -17.33 19.25 1.24
N GLY A 100 -16.97 17.97 1.30
CA GLY A 100 -17.20 17.01 0.21
C GLY A 100 -16.17 17.02 -0.94
N ARG A 101 -15.20 17.94 -0.92
CA ARG A 101 -14.04 17.93 -1.81
C ARG A 101 -13.00 16.88 -1.42
N PHE A 102 -12.89 16.62 -0.12
CA PHE A 102 -12.12 15.53 0.45
C PHE A 102 -13.08 14.59 1.18
N SER A 103 -12.84 13.29 1.05
CA SER A 103 -13.53 12.27 1.85
C SER A 103 -12.59 11.12 2.15
N MET A 104 -12.58 10.69 3.41
CA MET A 104 -11.86 9.52 3.87
C MET A 104 -12.86 8.51 4.41
N GLN A 105 -12.82 7.29 3.90
CA GLN A 105 -13.70 6.20 4.34
C GLN A 105 -12.83 5.02 4.69
N VAL A 106 -12.88 4.59 5.94
CA VAL A 106 -12.31 3.31 6.38
C VAL A 106 -13.48 2.41 6.71
N ARG A 107 -13.50 1.24 6.08
CA ARG A 107 -14.47 0.19 6.37
C ARG A 107 -13.69 -1.01 6.82
N GLN A 108 -13.97 -1.47 8.04
CA GLN A 108 -13.65 -2.85 8.37
C GLN A 108 -14.53 -3.68 7.45
N GLU A 109 -13.94 -4.27 6.41
CA GLU A 109 -14.69 -5.20 5.59
C GLU A 109 -14.87 -6.44 6.46
N ALA A 110 -16.06 -6.53 7.06
CA ALA A 110 -16.53 -7.74 7.73
C ALA A 110 -16.75 -8.82 6.67
N GLY A 111 -15.65 -9.29 6.10
CA GLY A 111 -15.55 -10.26 5.04
C GLY A 111 -14.30 -11.06 5.33
N ARG A 112 -14.46 -12.11 6.15
CA ARG A 112 -13.41 -13.07 6.49
C ARG A 112 -12.69 -13.46 5.20
N LEU A 113 -11.36 -13.45 5.21
CA LEU A 113 -10.59 -13.96 4.07
C LEU A 113 -11.13 -15.36 3.69
N PRO A 114 -11.23 -15.67 2.39
CA PRO A 114 -11.49 -17.02 1.94
C PRO A 114 -10.58 -18.00 2.68
N GLU A 115 -11.05 -19.20 2.98
CA GLU A 115 -10.27 -20.14 3.81
C GLU A 115 -8.86 -20.38 3.26
N GLN A 116 -8.68 -20.38 1.93
CA GLN A 116 -7.36 -20.55 1.31
C GLN A 116 -6.45 -19.32 1.42
N ALA A 117 -7.02 -18.13 1.60
CA ALA A 117 -6.30 -16.86 1.74
C ALA A 117 -6.02 -16.51 3.21
N GLN A 118 -6.42 -17.37 4.15
CA GLN A 118 -6.11 -17.21 5.55
C GLN A 118 -4.59 -17.32 5.80
N PRO A 119 -4.03 -16.60 6.78
CA PRO A 119 -2.62 -16.76 7.17
C PRO A 119 -2.29 -18.22 7.45
N GLY A 120 -1.27 -18.76 6.77
CA GLY A 120 -0.87 -20.18 6.86
C GLY A 120 -1.72 -21.17 6.05
N GLY A 121 -2.72 -20.71 5.29
CA GLY A 121 -3.60 -21.56 4.49
C GLY A 121 -4.69 -22.27 5.31
N ASN A 122 -5.35 -23.29 4.74
CA ASN A 122 -6.51 -23.95 5.37
C ASN A 122 -6.22 -25.33 5.98
N THR A 123 -4.97 -25.70 6.19
CA THR A 123 -4.66 -26.99 6.82
C THR A 123 -5.07 -26.96 8.30
N GLU A 124 -5.38 -28.13 8.86
CA GLU A 124 -5.77 -28.23 10.27
C GLU A 124 -4.70 -27.65 11.22
N PRO A 125 -3.39 -27.95 11.07
CA PRO A 125 -2.35 -27.34 11.90
C PRO A 125 -2.29 -25.82 11.75
N ALA A 126 -2.49 -25.29 10.53
CA ALA A 126 -2.47 -23.84 10.30
C ALA A 126 -3.67 -23.13 10.95
N ARG A 127 -4.86 -23.74 10.93
CA ARG A 127 -6.04 -23.21 11.61
C ARG A 127 -5.86 -23.20 13.12
N MET A 128 -5.30 -24.27 13.68
CA MET A 128 -4.99 -24.36 15.11
C MET A 128 -4.00 -23.26 15.52
N LEU A 129 -2.86 -23.16 14.82
CA LEU A 129 -1.85 -22.15 15.10
C LEU A 129 -2.38 -20.73 14.96
N ARG A 130 -3.23 -20.46 13.95
CA ARG A 130 -3.87 -19.15 13.80
C ARG A 130 -4.80 -18.83 14.96
N GLY A 131 -5.58 -19.79 15.43
CA GLY A 131 -6.46 -19.60 16.58
C GLY A 131 -5.71 -19.21 17.86
N GLU A 132 -4.51 -19.77 18.07
CA GLU A 132 -3.70 -19.48 19.26
C GLU A 132 -2.78 -18.26 19.11
N LEU A 133 -2.11 -18.11 17.97
CA LEU A 133 -1.13 -17.04 17.73
C LEU A 133 -1.76 -15.74 17.26
N LEU A 134 -2.93 -15.81 16.61
CA LEU A 134 -3.64 -14.68 16.01
C LEU A 134 -5.09 -14.57 16.52
N PRO A 135 -5.32 -14.60 17.84
CA PRO A 135 -6.67 -14.70 18.42
C PRO A 135 -7.55 -13.48 18.12
N ALA A 136 -6.93 -12.32 17.92
CA ALA A 136 -7.61 -11.06 17.63
C ALA A 136 -7.74 -10.76 16.13
N HIS A 137 -7.28 -11.64 15.22
CA HIS A 137 -7.19 -11.35 13.78
C HIS A 137 -8.55 -10.91 13.19
N PRO A 138 -8.76 -9.59 12.96
CA PRO A 138 -10.05 -9.08 12.51
C PRO A 138 -10.28 -9.33 11.02
N GLY A 139 -9.25 -9.76 10.29
CA GLY A 139 -9.28 -10.00 8.85
C GLY A 139 -8.80 -8.77 8.06
N LEU A 140 -9.59 -8.37 7.06
CA LEU A 140 -9.24 -7.29 6.15
C LEU A 140 -9.86 -5.96 6.60
N VAL A 141 -9.06 -4.91 6.52
CA VAL A 141 -9.56 -3.54 6.53
C VAL A 141 -9.35 -2.95 5.14
N ALA A 142 -10.41 -2.40 4.59
CA ALA A 142 -10.35 -1.64 3.35
C ALA A 142 -10.58 -0.15 3.63
N GLY A 143 -9.94 0.70 2.85
CA GLY A 143 -10.19 2.12 2.92
C GLY A 143 -10.09 2.80 1.58
N ARG A 144 -10.67 4.00 1.52
CA ARG A 144 -10.63 4.87 0.35
C ARG A 144 -10.39 6.31 0.79
N VAL A 145 -9.44 6.94 0.11
CA VAL A 145 -9.21 8.39 0.16
C VAL A 145 -9.62 8.95 -1.19
N SER A 146 -10.47 9.96 -1.20
CA SER A 146 -10.95 10.59 -2.43
C SER A 146 -10.82 12.11 -2.35
N VAL A 147 -10.37 12.72 -3.45
CA VAL A 147 -10.34 14.17 -3.66
C VAL A 147 -11.04 14.56 -4.96
N ARG A 148 -11.66 15.74 -4.97
CA ARG A 148 -12.39 16.29 -6.13
C ARG A 148 -11.82 17.66 -6.54
N PRO A 149 -10.73 17.69 -7.32
CA PRO A 149 -10.19 18.95 -7.84
C PRO A 149 -11.21 19.71 -8.69
N ASP A 150 -11.12 21.03 -8.67
CA ASP A 150 -11.88 21.95 -9.51
C ASP A 150 -11.08 22.30 -10.77
N LEU A 151 -11.52 21.72 -11.88
CA LEU A 151 -10.92 21.90 -13.21
C LEU A 151 -11.70 22.90 -14.06
N ALA A 152 -12.70 23.60 -13.50
CA ALA A 152 -13.53 24.52 -14.27
C ALA A 152 -12.73 25.53 -15.11
N PRO A 153 -11.62 26.13 -14.64
CA PRO A 153 -10.86 27.07 -15.44
C PRO A 153 -10.27 26.45 -16.71
N VAL A 154 -9.68 25.25 -16.61
CA VAL A 154 -9.08 24.56 -17.78
C VAL A 154 -10.17 23.96 -18.67
N ALA A 155 -11.24 23.42 -18.07
CA ALA A 155 -12.36 22.85 -18.80
C ALA A 155 -13.06 23.85 -19.72
N ARG A 156 -13.15 25.14 -19.34
CA ARG A 156 -13.70 26.21 -20.18
C ARG A 156 -12.95 26.40 -21.51
N LEU A 157 -11.68 26.03 -21.59
CA LEU A 157 -10.87 26.14 -22.81
C LEU A 157 -11.10 24.96 -23.78
N GLY A 158 -11.55 23.81 -23.28
CA GLY A 158 -11.58 22.54 -24.05
C GLY A 158 -12.90 21.75 -24.01
N GLY A 159 -13.93 22.23 -23.31
CA GLY A 159 -15.23 21.55 -23.20
C GLY A 159 -15.19 20.26 -22.36
N TRP A 160 -14.22 20.14 -21.45
CA TRP A 160 -14.03 18.94 -20.62
C TRP A 160 -14.87 18.97 -19.35
N ARG A 161 -14.89 17.85 -18.60
CA ARG A 161 -15.51 17.82 -17.28
C ARG A 161 -14.79 18.76 -16.32
N THR A 162 -15.57 19.51 -15.55
CA THR A 162 -15.08 20.47 -14.54
C THR A 162 -14.60 19.80 -13.25
N VAL A 163 -14.85 18.49 -13.09
CA VAL A 163 -14.44 17.71 -11.92
C VAL A 163 -13.87 16.37 -12.36
N ALA A 164 -12.71 16.01 -11.83
CA ALA A 164 -12.07 14.72 -12.02
C ALA A 164 -11.76 14.09 -10.65
N PRO A 165 -12.66 13.26 -10.09
CA PRO A 165 -12.41 12.66 -8.78
C PRO A 165 -11.17 11.76 -8.86
N LEU A 166 -10.20 12.00 -7.97
CA LEU A 166 -9.05 11.12 -7.78
C LEU A 166 -9.30 10.31 -6.52
N SER A 167 -9.03 9.01 -6.56
CA SER A 167 -9.20 8.16 -5.38
C SER A 167 -8.09 7.13 -5.27
N SER A 168 -7.59 6.95 -4.05
CA SER A 168 -6.74 5.84 -3.66
C SER A 168 -7.57 4.86 -2.83
N ARG A 169 -7.38 3.56 -3.10
CA ARG A 169 -7.97 2.47 -2.32
C ARG A 169 -6.85 1.64 -1.75
N PHE A 170 -7.01 1.19 -0.50
CA PHE A 170 -6.11 0.22 0.10
C PHE A 170 -6.92 -0.91 0.73
N VAL A 171 -6.28 -2.06 0.82
CA VAL A 171 -6.75 -3.23 1.54
C VAL A 171 -5.55 -3.75 2.31
N ILE A 172 -5.69 -3.92 3.62
CA ILE A 172 -4.61 -4.38 4.48
C ILE A 172 -5.13 -5.41 5.48
N LEU A 173 -4.31 -6.42 5.74
CA LEU A 173 -4.53 -7.39 6.80
C LEU A 173 -4.12 -6.76 8.13
N VAL A 174 -5.05 -6.67 9.07
CA VAL A 174 -4.76 -6.17 10.43
C VAL A 174 -4.53 -7.39 11.33
N ASP A 175 -3.59 -7.26 12.27
CA ASP A 175 -3.20 -8.32 13.21
C ASP A 175 -2.90 -9.69 12.57
N ALA A 176 -2.34 -9.71 11.36
CA ALA A 176 -1.97 -10.95 10.66
C ALA A 176 -0.63 -11.55 11.13
N GLY A 177 -0.22 -11.25 12.36
CA GLY A 177 1.00 -11.81 12.98
C GLY A 177 2.16 -10.84 13.12
N HIS A 178 1.93 -9.55 12.87
CA HIS A 178 2.86 -8.52 13.30
C HIS A 178 2.81 -8.39 14.83
N ALA A 179 3.98 -8.37 15.45
CA ALA A 179 4.15 -8.03 16.86
C ALA A 179 4.62 -6.57 16.96
N ARG A 180 4.22 -5.88 18.02
CA ARG A 180 4.63 -4.49 18.26
C ARG A 180 6.11 -4.37 18.61
N ASP A 181 6.63 -5.38 19.30
CA ASP A 181 8.01 -5.53 19.75
C ASP A 181 8.31 -7.00 20.04
N ASP A 182 9.55 -7.30 20.44
CA ASP A 182 10.00 -8.65 20.77
C ASP A 182 9.25 -9.24 21.98
N GLY A 183 8.82 -8.39 22.91
CA GLY A 183 8.06 -8.80 24.10
C GLY A 183 6.65 -9.27 23.73
N ASP A 184 5.97 -8.55 22.84
CA ASP A 184 4.67 -8.94 22.26
C ASP A 184 4.80 -10.25 21.46
N ALA A 185 5.86 -10.38 20.65
CA ALA A 185 6.13 -11.62 19.93
C ALA A 185 6.32 -12.81 20.90
N GLN A 186 7.16 -12.63 21.92
CA GLN A 186 7.43 -13.65 22.92
C GLN A 186 6.17 -14.02 23.71
N ALA A 187 5.37 -13.04 24.12
CA ALA A 187 4.13 -13.26 24.85
C ALA A 187 3.11 -14.06 24.01
N ARG A 188 2.97 -13.74 22.71
CA ARG A 188 2.09 -14.48 21.80
C ARG A 188 2.54 -15.92 21.59
N ILE A 189 3.83 -16.13 21.34
CA ILE A 189 4.39 -17.49 21.15
C ILE A 189 4.28 -18.29 22.45
N ALA A 190 4.62 -17.70 23.60
CA ALA A 190 4.42 -18.33 24.91
C ALA A 190 2.95 -18.70 25.12
N GLY A 191 2.02 -17.82 24.74
CA GLY A 191 0.59 -18.02 24.86
C GLY A 191 -0.04 -19.08 23.94
N ALA A 192 0.73 -19.81 23.12
CA ALA A 192 0.23 -20.83 22.19
C ALA A 192 0.48 -22.27 22.68
N PRO A 193 -0.34 -22.79 23.61
CA PRO A 193 -0.02 -24.02 24.30
C PRO A 193 -0.07 -25.26 23.39
N ARG A 194 -1.00 -25.33 22.43
CA ARG A 194 -1.04 -26.46 21.50
C ARG A 194 0.12 -26.43 20.54
N ALA A 195 0.56 -25.24 20.11
CA ALA A 195 1.77 -25.11 19.30
C ALA A 195 2.98 -25.78 19.97
N TRP A 196 3.19 -25.50 21.25
CA TRP A 196 4.27 -26.10 22.05
C TRP A 196 4.07 -27.60 22.27
N SER A 197 2.88 -28.04 22.66
CA SER A 197 2.64 -29.47 22.93
C SER A 197 2.73 -30.33 21.68
N ASP A 198 2.23 -29.85 20.54
CA ASP A 198 2.31 -30.57 19.27
C ASP A 198 3.75 -30.71 18.80
N ALA A 199 4.55 -29.64 18.91
CA ALA A 199 5.97 -29.69 18.60
C ALA A 199 6.70 -30.70 19.50
N ALA A 200 6.39 -30.69 20.80
CA ALA A 200 6.89 -31.67 21.77
C ALA A 200 6.63 -33.11 21.31
N GLN A 201 5.36 -33.42 21.05
CA GLN A 201 4.92 -34.77 20.71
C GLN A 201 5.49 -35.22 19.37
N ARG A 202 5.59 -34.33 18.38
CA ARG A 202 6.19 -34.66 17.08
C ARG A 202 7.68 -34.98 17.22
N THR A 203 8.42 -34.15 17.95
CA THR A 203 9.84 -34.41 18.22
C THR A 203 10.04 -35.69 19.02
N GLU A 204 9.20 -35.94 20.03
CA GLU A 204 9.26 -37.17 20.81
C GLU A 204 8.96 -38.42 19.96
N ARG A 205 7.92 -38.39 19.12
CA ARG A 205 7.60 -39.51 18.21
C ARG A 205 8.72 -39.77 17.20
N ALA A 206 9.24 -38.72 16.57
CA ALA A 206 10.36 -38.83 15.64
C ALA A 206 11.61 -39.36 16.35
N GLY A 207 11.88 -38.85 17.55
CA GLY A 207 12.96 -39.28 18.41
C GLY A 207 12.87 -40.73 18.84
N ARG A 208 11.70 -41.20 19.26
CA ARG A 208 11.43 -42.60 19.59
C ARG A 208 11.63 -43.51 18.37
N ALA A 209 11.23 -43.08 17.17
CA ALA A 209 11.49 -43.84 15.93
C ALA A 209 13.00 -44.00 15.67
N LEU A 210 13.79 -42.96 15.96
CA LEU A 210 15.24 -42.98 15.82
C LEU A 210 15.97 -43.63 17.00
N SER A 211 15.29 -43.86 18.13
CA SER A 211 15.90 -44.45 19.34
C SER A 211 16.48 -45.85 19.09
N VAL A 212 16.02 -46.55 18.05
CA VAL A 212 16.60 -47.84 17.61
C VAL A 212 18.07 -47.67 17.20
N LEU A 213 18.45 -46.52 16.64
CA LEU A 213 19.83 -46.22 16.23
C LEU A 213 20.76 -46.00 17.44
N SER A 214 20.23 -45.78 18.64
CA SER A 214 21.07 -45.64 19.84
C SER A 214 21.94 -46.87 20.13
N ARG A 215 21.55 -48.06 19.62
CA ARG A 215 22.37 -49.27 19.68
C ARG A 215 23.61 -49.18 18.78
N VAL A 216 23.48 -48.52 17.63
CA VAL A 216 24.58 -48.28 16.67
C VAL A 216 25.54 -47.22 17.22
N ASP A 217 25.02 -46.23 17.93
CA ASP A 217 25.83 -45.12 18.49
C ASP A 217 26.52 -45.47 19.82
N ARG A 218 26.09 -46.55 20.49
CA ARG A 218 26.60 -46.96 21.80
C ARG A 218 28.13 -47.16 21.87
N PRO A 219 28.78 -47.80 20.88
CA PRO A 219 30.24 -47.96 20.86
C PRO A 219 31.01 -46.64 20.76
N TRP A 220 30.36 -45.58 20.26
CA TRP A 220 30.93 -44.24 20.13
C TRP A 220 30.72 -43.36 21.37
N GLY A 221 30.12 -43.91 22.44
CA GLY A 221 29.91 -43.19 23.71
C GLY A 221 28.96 -42.00 23.63
N ARG A 222 28.13 -41.90 22.58
CA ARG A 222 27.15 -40.81 22.46
C ARG A 222 26.01 -40.98 23.47
N PRO A 223 25.59 -39.91 24.16
CA PRO A 223 24.46 -39.96 25.06
C PRO A 223 23.17 -40.27 24.30
N PRO A 224 22.17 -40.90 24.95
CA PRO A 224 20.88 -41.12 24.33
C PRO A 224 20.24 -39.78 23.97
N PRO A 225 19.48 -39.71 22.86
CA PRO A 225 18.81 -38.48 22.46
C PRO A 225 17.84 -38.00 23.55
N GLN A 226 17.94 -36.72 23.91
CA GLN A 226 17.01 -36.05 24.84
C GLN A 226 15.79 -35.54 24.06
N PHE A 227 14.59 -35.85 24.54
CA PHE A 227 13.35 -35.46 23.88
C PHE A 227 12.56 -34.40 24.64
N ASP A 228 12.83 -34.24 25.93
CA ASP A 228 12.23 -33.20 26.77
C ASP A 228 13.03 -31.89 26.68
N TRP A 229 12.97 -31.28 25.50
CA TRP A 229 13.59 -29.98 25.30
C TRP A 229 12.75 -28.83 25.88
N LEU A 230 11.46 -29.04 26.14
CA LEU A 230 10.56 -28.02 26.73
C LEU A 230 10.93 -27.66 28.16
N SER A 231 11.51 -28.59 28.92
CA SER A 231 12.00 -28.32 30.27
C SER A 231 12.99 -27.15 30.33
N ALA A 232 13.79 -26.93 29.28
CA ALA A 232 14.68 -25.77 29.19
C ALA A 232 13.94 -24.42 29.07
N TRP A 233 12.69 -24.44 28.61
CA TRP A 233 11.86 -23.27 28.35
C TRP A 233 10.80 -23.02 29.43
N LYS A 234 10.83 -23.79 30.53
CA LYS A 234 9.81 -23.81 31.58
C LYS A 234 9.48 -22.42 32.16
N GLY A 235 10.46 -21.51 32.24
CA GLY A 235 10.26 -20.14 32.74
C GLY A 235 9.57 -19.20 31.75
N LEU A 236 9.45 -19.58 30.48
CA LEU A 236 8.86 -18.79 29.40
C LEU A 236 7.53 -19.35 28.89
N LEU A 237 7.12 -20.54 29.38
CA LEU A 237 5.90 -21.24 28.99
C LEU A 237 4.75 -20.98 29.98
N PRO A 238 3.49 -21.10 29.53
CA PRO A 238 2.34 -21.13 30.42
C PRO A 238 2.48 -22.22 31.48
N ALA A 239 2.10 -21.91 32.73
CA ALA A 239 2.36 -22.76 33.90
C ALA A 239 1.83 -24.21 33.77
N HIS A 240 0.77 -24.43 32.99
CA HIS A 240 0.20 -25.77 32.77
C HIS A 240 1.03 -26.65 31.84
N LEU A 241 1.86 -26.07 30.96
CA LEU A 241 2.83 -26.80 30.12
C LEU A 241 4.15 -27.04 30.86
N ALA A 242 4.52 -26.12 31.74
CA ALA A 242 5.68 -26.22 32.63
C ALA A 242 5.59 -27.39 33.63
N GLY A 243 4.40 -27.96 33.85
CA GLY A 243 4.13 -29.01 34.86
C GLY A 243 4.04 -30.44 34.31
N GLY A 244 4.17 -30.65 33.00
CA GLY A 244 3.84 -31.91 32.33
C GLY A 244 5.03 -32.81 32.00
N ALA A 245 5.77 -33.26 33.02
CA ALA A 245 6.60 -34.45 32.91
C ALA A 245 6.57 -35.17 34.26
N ARG A 246 5.61 -36.09 34.41
CA ARG A 246 5.65 -37.16 35.39
C ARG A 246 5.43 -38.47 34.66
#